data_AF-A0A382UXX0-F1
#
_entry.id   AF-A0A382UXX0-F1
#
_cell.length_a   1.000
_cell.length_b   1.000
_cell.length_c   1.000
_cell.angle_alpha   90.00
_cell.angle_beta   90.00
_cell.angle_gamma   90.00
#
_symmetry.space_group_name_H-M   'P 1'
#
loop_
_entity.id
_entity.type
_entity.pdbx_description
1 polymer ?
#
loop_
_entity_poly.entity_id
_entity_poly.type
_entity_poly.pdbx_seq_one_letter_code
_entity_poly.pdbx_strand_id
1 'polypeptide(L)'
;MSYWVRGLPAPGKHDGIGLDYGGRARHLTQRGWQIEYPEYRTFQGVELPNRIVIRALPGTVTLDRGDPTPVDPISVKLVIGSWSGQPKAG
;
A
#
# COMPACT_ATOMS: atom_id res chain seq x y z
N MET A 1 -8.14 1.44 -4.29
CA MET A 1 -6.79 0.92 -4.60
C MET A 1 -5.82 1.99 -5.10
N SER A 2 -6.24 2.88 -6.01
CA SER A 2 -5.34 3.85 -6.67
C SER A 2 -4.51 4.75 -5.75
N TYR A 3 -5.00 5.06 -4.54
CA TYR A 3 -4.26 5.85 -3.55
C TYR A 3 -3.05 5.10 -2.99
N TRP A 4 -3.27 3.89 -2.44
CA TRP A 4 -2.19 3.10 -1.86
C TRP A 4 -1.13 2.74 -2.89
N VAL A 5 -1.53 2.45 -4.14
CA VAL A 5 -0.56 2.18 -5.21
C VAL A 5 0.39 3.37 -5.44
N ARG A 6 -0.07 4.59 -5.17
CA ARG A 6 0.72 5.84 -5.27
C ARG A 6 1.43 6.26 -3.98
N GLY A 7 1.40 5.43 -2.93
CA GLY A 7 1.99 5.81 -1.64
C GLY A 7 1.12 6.76 -0.80
N LEU A 8 -0.17 6.89 -1.12
CA LEU A 8 -1.07 7.84 -0.45
C LEU A 8 -2.15 7.11 0.35
N PRO A 9 -2.59 7.64 1.51
CA PRO A 9 -3.76 7.12 2.19
C PRO A 9 -4.99 7.30 1.31
N ALA A 10 -5.89 6.31 1.33
CA ALA A 10 -7.22 6.48 0.77
C ALA A 10 -8.02 7.50 1.62
N PRO A 11 -9.06 8.14 1.06
CA PRO A 11 -9.90 9.04 1.82
C PRO A 11 -10.46 8.41 3.11
N GLY A 12 -10.55 9.22 4.16
CA GLY A 12 -10.99 8.81 5.50
C GLY A 12 -9.84 8.62 6.48
N LYS A 13 -10.16 8.08 7.65
CA LYS A 13 -9.19 7.85 8.73
C LYS A 13 -8.13 6.84 8.28
N HIS A 14 -6.89 7.11 8.64
CA HIS A 14 -5.79 6.15 8.63
C HIS A 14 -5.28 6.02 10.06
N ASP A 15 -4.73 4.85 10.37
CA ASP A 15 -4.29 4.50 11.72
C ASP A 15 -2.81 4.86 11.95
N GLY A 16 -2.07 5.08 10.87
CA GLY A 16 -0.71 5.63 10.90
C GLY A 16 -0.09 5.73 9.52
N ILE A 17 0.74 6.74 9.31
CA ILE A 17 1.60 6.87 8.13
C ILE A 17 2.99 7.27 8.60
N GLY A 18 4.01 6.56 8.13
CA GLY A 18 5.39 6.93 8.35
C GLY A 18 6.04 7.28 7.03
N LEU A 19 6.75 8.40 7.03
CA LEU A 19 7.45 8.91 5.86
C LEU A 19 8.94 8.55 5.94
N ASP A 20 9.60 8.46 4.79
CA ASP A 20 11.05 8.47 4.70
C ASP A 20 11.61 9.91 4.70
N TYR A 21 12.93 10.05 4.60
CA TYR A 21 13.60 11.37 4.57
C TYR A 21 13.19 12.24 3.37
N GLY A 22 12.68 11.64 2.29
CA GLY A 22 12.17 12.34 1.12
C GLY A 22 10.70 12.75 1.25
N GLY A 23 10.05 12.51 2.40
CA GLY A 23 8.64 12.80 2.61
C GLY A 23 7.70 11.79 1.93
N ARG A 24 8.22 10.65 1.47
CA ARG A 24 7.44 9.61 0.78
C ARG A 24 6.96 8.58 1.79
N ALA A 25 5.80 7.98 1.59
CA ALA A 25 5.31 6.95 2.49
C ALA A 25 6.27 5.75 2.52
N ARG A 26 6.78 5.40 3.70
CA ARG A 26 7.51 4.16 3.95
C ARG A 26 6.58 3.05 4.43
N HIS A 27 5.60 3.43 5.26
CA HIS A 27 4.54 2.53 5.72
C HIS A 27 3.22 3.29 5.89
N LEU A 28 2.11 2.59 5.71
CA LEU A 28 0.75 3.08 5.90
C LEU A 28 -0.10 1.98 6.52
N THR A 29 -0.84 2.30 7.57
CA THR A 29 -1.87 1.43 8.13
C THR A 29 -3.23 2.07 7.95
N GLN A 30 -4.14 1.38 7.28
CA GLN A 30 -5.48 1.90 7.03
C GLN A 30 -6.50 0.78 6.79
N ARG A 31 -7.66 0.86 7.46
CA ARG A 31 -8.80 -0.05 7.28
C ARG A 31 -8.42 -1.53 7.48
N GLY A 32 -7.57 -1.80 8.48
CA GLY A 32 -7.08 -3.16 8.76
C GLY A 32 -5.95 -3.62 7.82
N TRP A 33 -5.50 -2.79 6.88
CA TRP A 33 -4.38 -3.14 6.00
C TRP A 33 -3.09 -2.46 6.46
N GLN A 34 -2.01 -3.22 6.48
CA GLN A 34 -0.65 -2.70 6.59
C GLN A 34 -0.01 -2.69 5.20
N ILE A 35 0.45 -1.53 4.76
CA ILE A 35 1.09 -1.31 3.47
C ILE A 35 2.52 -0.83 3.69
N GLU A 36 3.47 -1.47 3.03
CA GLU A 36 4.89 -1.13 3.03
C GLU A 36 5.33 -0.75 1.61
N TYR A 37 6.21 0.25 1.53
CA TYR A 37 6.77 0.79 0.29
C TYR A 37 8.30 0.67 0.32
N PRO A 38 8.86 -0.52 0.02
CA PRO A 38 10.29 -0.76 0.22
C PRO A 38 11.17 -0.05 -0.80
N GLU A 39 10.64 0.26 -1.98
CA GLU A 39 11.42 0.79 -3.10
C GLU A 39 10.59 1.82 -3.89
N TYR A 40 11.21 2.96 -4.17
CA TYR A 40 10.72 4.01 -5.04
C TYR A 40 11.62 4.15 -6.26
N ARG A 41 11.04 4.57 -7.38
CA ARG A 41 11.78 4.91 -8.60
C ARG A 41 11.19 6.15 -9.25
N THR A 42 12.05 6.89 -9.94
CA THR A 42 11.63 8.04 -10.73
C THR A 42 11.02 7.60 -12.05
N PHE A 43 9.78 7.99 -12.29
CA PHE A 43 9.08 7.84 -13.56
C PHE A 43 8.64 9.21 -14.04
N GLN A 44 9.15 9.64 -15.20
CA GLN A 44 8.85 10.96 -15.79
C GLN A 44 9.06 12.13 -14.80
N GLY A 45 10.13 12.08 -13.99
CA GLY A 45 10.46 13.12 -13.02
C GLY A 45 9.70 13.05 -11.69
N VAL A 46 8.82 12.07 -11.51
CA VAL A 46 8.07 11.85 -10.26
C VAL A 46 8.54 10.56 -9.60
N GLU A 47 8.83 10.60 -8.29
CA GLU A 47 9.15 9.41 -7.53
C GLU A 47 7.87 8.66 -7.16
N LEU A 48 7.76 7.41 -7.65
CA LEU A 48 6.61 6.55 -7.42
C LEU A 48 7.07 5.21 -6.83
N PRO A 49 6.20 4.53 -6.05
CA PRO A 49 6.52 3.19 -5.58
C PRO A 49 6.80 2.25 -6.75
N ASN A 50 7.91 1.52 -6.67
CA ASN A 50 8.22 0.42 -7.57
C ASN A 50 7.80 -0.93 -6.97
N ARG A 51 7.89 -1.05 -5.65
CA ARG A 51 7.49 -2.25 -4.90
C ARG A 51 6.52 -1.87 -3.79
N ILE A 52 5.48 -2.68 -3.64
CA ILE A 52 4.48 -2.50 -2.58
C ILE A 52 4.18 -3.86 -1.97
N VAL A 53 4.12 -3.92 -0.64
CA VAL A 53 3.69 -5.12 0.09
C VAL A 53 2.49 -4.74 0.94
N ILE A 54 1.39 -5.45 0.78
CA ILE A 54 0.12 -5.19 1.46
C ILE A 54 -0.23 -6.44 2.26
N ARG A 55 -0.50 -6.29 3.56
CA ARG A 55 -0.87 -7.39 4.46
C ARG A 55 -2.17 -7.07 5.19
N ALA A 56 -3.04 -8.06 5.29
CA ALA A 56 -4.22 -7.98 6.14
C ALA A 56 -3.80 -8.14 7.61
N LEU A 57 -4.22 -7.22 8.47
CA LEU A 57 -4.14 -7.40 9.92
C LEU A 57 -5.18 -8.44 10.38
N PRO A 58 -5.01 -9.05 11.56
CA PRO A 58 -5.99 -9.98 12.11
C PRO A 58 -7.42 -9.42 12.09
N GLY A 59 -8.38 -10.22 11.64
CA GLY A 59 -9.80 -9.83 11.54
C GLY A 59 -10.16 -8.95 10.34
N THR A 60 -9.19 -8.52 9.53
CA THR A 60 -9.46 -7.70 8.32
C THR A 60 -10.12 -8.52 7.22
N VAL A 61 -9.72 -9.79 7.09
CA VAL A 61 -10.32 -10.73 6.16
C VAL A 61 -10.87 -11.88 6.98
N THR A 62 -12.19 -12.02 6.96
CA THR A 62 -12.88 -13.19 7.46
C THR A 62 -13.17 -14.08 6.25
N LEU A 63 -12.50 -15.23 6.18
CA LEU A 63 -12.90 -16.25 5.23
C LEU A 63 -14.12 -16.96 5.84
N ASP A 64 -15.18 -17.09 5.07
CA ASP A 64 -16.32 -17.94 5.42
C ASP A 64 -15.92 -19.41 5.22
N ARG A 65 -14.99 -19.86 6.07
CA ARG A 65 -14.60 -21.25 6.19
C ARG A 65 -15.20 -21.69 7.51
N GLY A 66 -16.08 -22.69 7.50
CA GLY A 66 -16.69 -23.24 8.72
C GLY A 66 -15.72 -23.89 9.73
N ASP A 67 -14.42 -23.57 9.62
CA ASP A 67 -13.34 -23.99 10.50
C ASP A 67 -12.73 -22.74 11.17
N PRO A 68 -12.71 -22.66 12.51
CA PRO A 68 -12.18 -21.52 13.26
C PRO A 68 -10.64 -21.38 13.23
N THR A 69 -9.91 -22.19 12.45
CA THR A 69 -8.47 -22.04 12.30
C THR A 69 -8.09 -20.63 11.81
N PRO A 70 -7.23 -19.90 12.54
CA PRO A 70 -6.71 -18.62 12.07
C PRO A 70 -6.04 -18.81 10.72
N VAL A 71 -6.54 -18.10 9.71
CA VAL A 71 -5.94 -18.13 8.38
C VAL A 71 -4.65 -17.32 8.41
N ASP A 72 -3.64 -17.78 7.66
CA ASP A 72 -2.48 -16.95 7.42
C ASP A 72 -2.94 -15.60 6.83
N PRO A 73 -2.40 -14.48 7.34
CA PRO A 73 -2.81 -13.17 6.86
C PRO A 73 -2.53 -13.04 5.38
N ILE A 74 -3.55 -12.59 4.63
CA ILE A 74 -3.43 -12.37 3.19
C ILE A 74 -2.33 -11.33 2.95
N SER A 75 -1.40 -11.68 2.06
CA SER A 75 -0.30 -10.81 1.65
C SER A 75 -0.29 -10.66 0.13
N VAL A 76 -0.21 -9.43 -0.36
CA VAL A 76 -0.11 -9.08 -1.77
C VAL A 76 1.20 -8.34 -1.99
N LYS A 77 2.00 -8.81 -2.93
CA LYS A 77 3.26 -8.18 -3.34
C LYS A 77 3.13 -7.66 -4.77
N LEU A 78 3.19 -6.35 -4.94
CA LEU A 78 3.16 -5.69 -6.24
C LEU A 78 4.57 -5.25 -6.64
N VAL A 79 4.91 -5.46 -7.90
CA VAL A 79 6.09 -4.93 -8.56
C VAL A 79 5.63 -4.19 -9.81
N ILE A 80 5.91 -2.90 -9.87
CA ILE A 80 5.40 -2.02 -10.92
C ILE A 80 6.53 -1.74 -11.90
N GLY A 81 6.48 -2.43 -13.05
CA GLY A 81 7.50 -2.32 -14.09
C GLY A 81 7.40 -1.03 -14.91
N SER A 82 6.19 -0.52 -15.12
CA SER A 82 5.97 0.78 -15.75
C SER A 82 4.71 1.45 -15.20
N TRP A 83 4.76 2.77 -15.15
CA TRP A 83 3.61 3.62 -14.87
C TRP A 83 3.18 4.28 -16.18
N SER A 84 1.90 4.19 -16.51
CA SER A 84 1.31 4.91 -17.63
C SER A 84 0.31 5.94 -17.12
N GLY A 85 0.50 7.19 -17.53
CA GLY A 85 -0.32 8.32 -17.11
C GLY A 85 0.52 9.60 -17.02
N GLN A 86 0.04 10.68 -17.63
CA GLN A 86 0.65 12.00 -17.45
C GLN A 86 0.48 12.44 -16.00
N PRO A 87 1.54 12.95 -15.33
CA PRO A 87 1.36 13.70 -14.10
C PRO A 87 0.44 14.88 -14.43
N LYS A 88 -0.77 14.91 -13.86
CA LYS A 88 -1.56 16.14 -13.90
C LYS A 88 -0.83 17.17 -13.06
N ALA A 89 -0.18 18.13 -13.72
CA ALA A 89 0.26 19.35 -13.07
C ALA A 89 -0.98 19.99 -12.43
N GLY A 90 -0.93 20.16 -11.11
CA GLY A 90 -1.88 20.99 -10.37
C GLY A 90 -1.57 22.46 -10.55
#